data_AF-A0A929YCJ4-F1
#
_entry.id   AF-A0A929YCJ4-F1
#
_cell.length_a   1.000
_cell.length_b   1.000
_cell.length_c   1.000
_cell.angle_alpha   90.00
_cell.angle_beta   90.00
_cell.angle_gamma   90.00
#
_symmetry.space_group_name_H-M   'P 1'
#
loop_
_entity.id
_entity.type
_entity.pdbx_description
1 polymer ?
#
loop_
_entity_poly.entity_id
_entity_poly.type
_entity_poly.pdbx_seq_one_letter_code
_entity_poly.pdbx_strand_id
1 'polypeptide(L)'
;VNGSIASDGKTIVRALMYDDRPSIDRTGAGDAFASGFLSEWARSGNLKNSVIMGSANASSVVMKIGAKAGILYAGTVLHAMPIQEREL
;
A
#
# COMPACT_ATOMS: atom_id res chain seq x y z
N VAL A 1 0.20 -6.80 11.02
CA VAL A 1 0.06 -5.31 10.98
C VAL A 1 -1.41 -5.03 10.68
N ASN A 2 -2.09 -4.08 11.33
CA ASN A 2 -3.56 -3.96 11.27
C ASN A 2 -4.13 -3.28 9.99
N GLY A 3 -3.36 -3.23 8.90
CA GLY A 3 -3.73 -2.52 7.67
C GLY A 3 -3.55 -1.00 7.78
N SER A 4 -4.33 -0.23 7.00
CA SER A 4 -4.27 1.24 6.95
C SER A 4 -5.66 1.86 6.81
N ILE A 5 -5.83 3.09 7.32
CA ILE A 5 -7.03 3.92 7.13
C ILE A 5 -6.58 5.25 6.53
N ALA A 6 -7.27 5.70 5.48
CA ALA A 6 -7.00 6.97 4.82
C ALA A 6 -8.30 7.74 4.55
N SER A 7 -8.21 9.07 4.51
CA SER A 7 -9.34 9.94 4.15
C SER A 7 -8.85 11.14 3.34
N ASP A 8 -9.66 11.55 2.36
CA ASP A 8 -9.46 12.76 1.55
C ASP A 8 -10.43 13.89 1.93
N GLY A 9 -11.16 13.74 3.06
CA GLY A 9 -12.20 14.69 3.48
C GLY A 9 -13.56 14.50 2.80
N LYS A 10 -13.70 13.54 1.87
CA LYS A 10 -14.99 13.13 1.26
C LYS A 10 -15.26 11.64 1.42
N THR A 11 -14.20 10.85 1.43
CA THR A 11 -14.22 9.39 1.53
C THR A 11 -13.29 8.94 2.65
N ILE A 12 -13.62 7.79 3.22
CA ILE A 12 -12.77 7.01 4.11
C ILE A 12 -12.52 5.66 3.44
N VAL A 13 -11.24 5.31 3.32
CA VAL A 13 -10.78 4.01 2.84
C VAL A 13 -10.13 3.26 3.98
N ARG A 14 -10.58 2.03 4.23
CA ARG A 14 -10.01 1.09 5.20
C ARG A 14 -9.48 -0.13 4.45
N ALA A 15 -8.17 -0.30 4.47
CA ALA A 15 -7.46 -1.44 3.90
C ALA A 15 -7.04 -2.42 5.00
N LEU A 16 -7.27 -3.71 4.77
CA LEU A 16 -6.74 -4.78 5.63
C LEU A 16 -5.33 -5.18 5.19
N MET A 17 -4.79 -6.26 5.76
CA MET A 17 -3.48 -6.78 5.36
C MET A 17 -3.50 -7.17 3.88
N TYR A 18 -2.48 -6.73 3.15
CA TYR A 18 -2.29 -7.06 1.74
C TYR A 18 -1.77 -8.48 1.55
N ASP A 19 -0.96 -8.96 2.49
CA ASP A 19 -0.37 -10.30 2.49
C ASP A 19 -0.33 -10.83 3.93
N ASP A 20 -0.60 -12.12 4.11
CA ASP A 20 -0.63 -12.81 5.41
C ASP A 20 0.71 -13.47 5.77
N ARG A 21 1.70 -13.41 4.87
CA ARG A 21 3.02 -14.00 5.09
C ARG A 21 3.81 -13.24 6.17
N PRO A 22 4.58 -13.97 7.00
CA PRO A 22 5.43 -13.34 8.00
C PRO A 22 6.53 -12.50 7.34
N SER A 23 6.62 -11.24 7.75
CA SER A 23 7.67 -10.30 7.31
C SER A 23 9.06 -10.82 7.62
N ILE A 24 9.97 -10.78 6.65
CA ILE A 24 11.38 -11.17 6.81
C ILE A 24 12.18 -10.01 7.43
N ASP A 25 11.95 -8.78 6.97
CA ASP A 25 12.54 -7.55 7.49
C ASP A 25 11.47 -6.43 7.41
N ARG A 26 11.31 -5.62 8.44
CA ARG A 26 10.31 -4.53 8.45
C ARG A 26 10.90 -3.17 8.10
N THR A 27 12.20 -3.10 7.87
CA THR A 27 12.91 -1.87 7.55
C THR A 27 12.42 -1.32 6.21
N GLY A 28 12.02 -0.05 6.17
CA GLY A 28 11.55 0.61 4.94
C GLY A 28 10.09 0.36 4.57
N ALA A 29 9.31 -0.38 5.37
CA ALA A 29 7.90 -0.63 5.07
C ALA A 29 7.06 0.67 4.96
N GLY A 30 7.34 1.65 5.83
CA GLY A 30 6.66 2.95 5.81
C GLY A 30 7.03 3.79 4.58
N ASP A 31 8.32 3.85 4.24
CA ASP A 31 8.80 4.57 3.06
C ASP A 31 8.26 3.94 1.76
N ALA A 32 8.22 2.61 1.71
CA ALA A 32 7.63 1.86 0.61
C ALA A 32 6.12 2.14 0.48
N PHE A 33 5.38 2.16 1.60
CA PHE A 33 3.97 2.54 1.60
C PHE A 33 3.78 3.96 1.08
N ALA A 34 4.48 4.94 1.66
CA ALA A 34 4.33 6.34 1.34
C ALA A 34 4.71 6.66 -0.12
N SER A 35 5.81 6.09 -0.62
CA SER A 35 6.22 6.26 -2.01
C SER A 35 5.25 5.60 -3.00
N GLY A 36 4.77 4.39 -2.69
CA GLY A 36 3.77 3.70 -3.50
C GLY A 36 2.45 4.48 -3.55
N PHE A 37 1.95 4.92 -2.39
CA PHE A 37 0.76 5.75 -2.27
C PHE A 37 0.89 7.05 -3.07
N LEU A 38 1.97 7.81 -2.84
CA LEU A 38 2.17 9.11 -3.49
C LEU A 38 2.29 8.97 -5.01
N SER A 39 2.96 7.93 -5.49
CA SER A 39 3.12 7.70 -6.92
C SER A 39 1.77 7.46 -7.62
N GLU A 40 0.89 6.68 -7.00
CA GLU A 40 -0.43 6.39 -7.54
C GLU A 40 -1.38 7.57 -7.40
N TRP A 41 -1.31 8.30 -6.27
CA TRP A 41 -2.08 9.51 -6.06
C TRP A 41 -1.75 10.58 -7.10
N ALA A 42 -0.46 10.82 -7.35
CA ALA A 42 -0.02 11.78 -8.36
C ALA A 42 -0.48 11.39 -9.78
N ARG A 43 -0.65 10.10 -10.05
CA ARG A 43 -1.06 9.56 -11.35
C ARG A 43 -2.57 9.60 -11.57
N SER A 44 -3.36 9.19 -10.57
CA SER A 44 -4.81 8.96 -10.74
C SER A 44 -5.70 9.84 -9.87
N GLY A 45 -5.18 10.43 -8.79
CA GLY A 45 -5.96 11.16 -7.79
C GLY A 45 -6.99 10.29 -7.05
N ASN A 46 -6.90 8.96 -7.16
CA ASN A 46 -7.87 8.04 -6.57
C ASN A 46 -7.35 7.49 -5.23
N LEU A 47 -8.07 7.78 -4.15
CA LEU A 47 -7.65 7.42 -2.79
C LEU A 47 -7.53 5.91 -2.60
N LYS A 48 -8.54 5.15 -3.05
CA LYS A 48 -8.57 3.69 -2.93
C LYS A 48 -7.39 3.03 -3.64
N ASN A 49 -7.14 3.38 -4.90
CA ASN A 49 -6.02 2.84 -5.68
C ASN A 49 -4.68 3.20 -5.03
N SER A 50 -4.56 4.42 -4.50
CA SER A 50 -3.35 4.87 -3.82
C SER A 50 -3.05 4.05 -2.58
N VAL A 51 -4.07 3.74 -1.77
CA VAL A 51 -3.94 2.84 -0.62
C VAL A 51 -3.52 1.43 -1.06
N ILE A 52 -4.15 0.88 -2.10
CA ILE A 52 -3.80 -0.46 -2.62
C ILE A 52 -2.34 -0.51 -3.07
N MET A 53 -1.88 0.49 -3.83
CA MET A 53 -0.50 0.55 -4.32
C MET A 53 0.50 0.69 -3.18
N GLY A 54 0.23 1.56 -2.20
CA GLY A 54 1.06 1.70 -1.01
C GLY A 54 1.15 0.39 -0.22
N SER A 55 0.02 -0.27 0.03
CA SER A 55 -0.02 -1.55 0.75
C SER A 55 0.74 -2.65 0.00
N ALA A 56 0.57 -2.76 -1.31
CA ALA A 56 1.30 -3.72 -2.13
C ALA A 56 2.82 -3.49 -2.09
N ASN A 57 3.23 -2.24 -2.22
CA ASN A 57 4.65 -1.87 -2.21
C ASN A 57 5.31 -2.18 -0.87
N ALA A 58 4.64 -1.85 0.24
CA ALA A 58 5.11 -2.17 1.58
C ALA A 58 5.22 -3.68 1.81
N SER A 59 4.20 -4.45 1.41
CA SER A 59 4.22 -5.92 1.52
C SER A 59 5.34 -6.54 0.70
N SER A 60 5.64 -6.02 -0.49
CA SER A 60 6.73 -6.53 -1.32
C SER A 60 8.11 -6.25 -0.71
N VAL A 61 8.29 -5.08 -0.09
CA VAL A 61 9.56 -4.71 0.56
C VAL A 61 9.82 -5.53 1.81
N VAL A 62 8.81 -5.77 2.66
CA VAL A 62 9.03 -6.52 3.91
C VAL A 62 9.32 -8.01 3.73
N MET A 63 9.15 -8.52 2.51
CA MET A 63 9.50 -9.89 2.10
C MET A 63 10.96 -10.03 1.65
N LYS A 64 11.76 -8.97 1.76
CA LYS A 64 13.18 -8.95 1.38
C LYS A 64 14.00 -8.28 2.48
N ILE A 65 15.29 -8.58 2.55
CA ILE A 65 16.21 -7.91 3.48
C ILE A 65 16.59 -6.54 2.89
N GLY A 66 16.43 -5.49 3.68
CA GLY A 66 16.78 -4.12 3.32
C GLY A 66 15.64 -3.29 2.71
N ALA A 67 15.71 -1.98 2.90
CA ALA A 67 14.61 -1.02 2.65
C ALA A 67 14.22 -0.79 1.17
N LYS A 68 15.02 -1.27 0.21
CA LYS A 68 14.78 -1.06 -1.23
C LYS A 68 14.49 -2.35 -2.01
N ALA A 69 14.85 -3.49 -1.43
CA ALA A 69 14.62 -4.76 -2.09
C ALA A 69 13.11 -5.02 -2.11
N GLY A 70 12.51 -5.17 -3.30
CA GLY A 70 11.07 -5.40 -3.43
C GLY A 70 10.23 -4.17 -3.77
N ILE A 71 10.81 -3.00 -4.03
CA ILE A 71 10.05 -1.86 -4.57
C ILE A 71 9.37 -2.26 -5.89
N LEU A 72 8.07 -1.98 -5.99
CA LEU A 72 7.27 -2.25 -7.18
C LEU A 72 7.46 -1.15 -8.25
N TYR A 73 7.37 -1.54 -9.52
CA TYR A 73 7.50 -0.65 -10.67
C TYR A 73 6.15 -0.39 -11.34
N ALA A 74 6.10 0.65 -12.19
CA ALA A 74 4.92 0.92 -13.00
C ALA A 74 4.54 -0.30 -13.84
N GLY A 75 3.24 -0.60 -13.92
CA GLY A 75 2.72 -1.77 -14.66
C GLY A 75 2.75 -3.08 -13.88
N THR A 76 3.19 -3.09 -12.62
CA THR A 76 3.08 -4.27 -11.75
C THR A 76 1.61 -4.67 -11.61
N VAL A 77 1.31 -5.94 -11.88
CA VAL A 77 -0.02 -6.51 -11.64
C VAL A 77 -0.20 -6.69 -10.14
N LEU A 78 -1.14 -5.93 -9.57
CA LEU A 78 -1.49 -6.02 -8.16
C LEU A 78 -2.54 -7.11 -7.96
N HIS A 79 -2.44 -7.84 -6.84
CA HIS A 79 -3.49 -8.76 -6.42
C HIS A 79 -4.56 -8.03 -5.60
N ALA A 80 -5.75 -8.62 -5.57
CA ALA A 80 -6.88 -8.09 -4.80
C ALA A 80 -6.58 -8.14 -3.30
N MET A 81 -6.94 -7.07 -2.60
CA MET A 81 -6.90 -7.01 -1.13
C MET A 81 -8.27 -6.62 -0.58
N PRO A 82 -8.64 -7.06 0.64
CA PRO A 82 -9.86 -6.59 1.28
C PRO A 82 -9.76 -5.09 1.58
N ILE A 83 -10.65 -4.32 0.97
CA ILE A 83 -10.70 -2.86 1.11
C ILE A 83 -12.16 -2.41 1.20
N GLN A 84 -12.43 -1.51 2.15
CA GLN A 84 -13.73 -0.90 2.34
C GLN A 84 -13.61 0.59 2.06
N GLU A 85 -14.58 1.13 1.34
CA GLU A 85 -14.69 2.54 1.00
C GLU A 85 -16.06 3.03 1.46
N ARG A 86 -16.08 4.18 2.12
CA ARG A 86 -17.31 4.81 2.63
C ARG A 86 -17.21 6.32 2.42
N GLU A 87 -18.27 6.93 1.90
CA GLU A 87 -18.40 8.39 1.87
C GLU A 87 -18.60 8.94 3.31
N LEU A 88 -18.12 10.15 3.53
CA LEU A 88 -18.26 10.88 4.79
C LEU A 88 -19.65 11.49 4.94
#